data_AF-A0A957SRN4-F1
#
_entry.id   AF-A0A957SRN4-F1
#
_cell.length_a   1.000
_cell.length_b   1.000
_cell.length_c   1.000
_cell.angle_alpha   90.00
_cell.angle_beta   90.00
_cell.angle_gamma   90.00
#
_symmetry.space_group_name_H-M   'P 1'
#
loop_
_entity.id
_entity.type
_entity.pdbx_description
1 polymer ?
#
loop_
_entity_poly.entity_id
_entity_poly.type
_entity_poly.pdbx_seq_one_letter_code
_entity_poly.pdbx_strand_id
1 'polypeptide(L)' 'MLWQRGFCAVLFCILLLAGSPYKSASAQEQPVSPEYDPTQVTLPEQTPSAILGRALFAENCAPCHGAEGNSDGPV' A
#
# COMPACT_ATOMS: atom_id res chain seq x y z
N MET A 1 2.50 -47.64 -16.29
CA MET A 1 3.68 -47.04 -15.62
C MET A 1 3.87 -45.55 -15.93
N LEU A 2 3.53 -45.04 -17.13
CA LEU A 2 3.60 -43.59 -17.44
C LEU A 2 2.64 -42.73 -16.60
N TRP A 3 1.45 -43.26 -16.27
CA TRP A 3 0.44 -42.54 -15.48
C TRP A 3 0.88 -42.28 -14.03
N GLN A 4 1.54 -43.26 -13.37
CA GLN A 4 2.10 -43.11 -12.03
C GLN A 4 3.21 -42.06 -11.97
N ARG A 5 4.02 -41.96 -13.03
CA ARG A 5 5.12 -40.98 -13.13
C ARG A 5 4.58 -39.55 -13.29
N GLY A 6 3.50 -39.38 -14.04
CA GLY A 6 2.81 -38.10 -14.16
C GLY A 6 2.20 -37.64 -12.84
N PHE A 7 1.59 -38.56 -12.09
CA PHE A 7 0.96 -38.23 -10.80
C PHE A 7 1.98 -37.82 -9.73
N CYS A 8 3.12 -38.51 -9.64
CA CYS A 8 4.22 -38.12 -8.75
C CYS A 8 4.81 -36.75 -9.09
N ALA A 9 4.95 -36.42 -10.38
CA ALA A 9 5.48 -35.13 -10.82
C ALA A 9 4.54 -33.97 -10.45
N VAL A 10 3.23 -34.16 -10.61
CA VAL A 10 2.23 -33.14 -10.24
C VAL A 10 2.19 -32.92 -8.73
N LEU A 11 2.20 -33.99 -7.93
CA LEU A 11 2.23 -33.87 -6.47
C LEU A 11 3.52 -33.19 -5.95
N PHE A 12 4.66 -33.49 -6.57
CA PHE A 12 5.93 -32.83 -6.23
C PHE A 12 5.90 -31.33 -6.58
N CYS A 13 5.37 -30.97 -7.75
CA CYS A 13 5.17 -29.55 -8.12
C CYS A 13 4.24 -28.83 -7.14
N ILE A 14 3.14 -29.45 -6.72
CA ILE A 14 2.20 -28.86 -5.77
C ILE A 14 2.86 -28.63 -4.40
N LEU A 15 3.65 -29.60 -3.91
CA LEU A 15 4.39 -29.45 -2.65
C LEU A 15 5.46 -28.35 -2.72
N LEU A 16 6.15 -28.20 -3.86
CA LEU A 16 7.11 -27.11 -4.07
C LEU A 16 6.43 -25.73 -4.13
N LEU A 17 5.23 -25.63 -4.70
CA LEU A 17 4.49 -24.37 -4.83
C LEU A 17 3.77 -23.98 -3.52
N ALA A 18 3.25 -24.94 -2.76
CA ALA A 18 2.54 -24.68 -1.50
C ALA A 18 3.48 -24.39 -0.31
N GLY A 19 4.78 -24.66 -0.45
CA GLY A 19 5.79 -24.44 0.59
C GLY A 19 6.29 -22.99 0.71
N SER A 20 5.74 -22.01 -0.02
CA SER A 20 6.10 -20.61 0.19
C SER A 20 5.66 -20.17 1.58
N PRO A 21 6.59 -19.79 2.48
CA PRO A 21 6.21 -19.18 3.73
C PRO A 21 5.70 -17.79 3.38
N TYR A 22 4.40 -17.66 3.13
CA TYR A 22 3.73 -16.38 3.25
C TYR A 22 3.92 -16.00 4.72
N LYS A 23 4.99 -15.25 5.01
CA LYS A 23 5.08 -14.51 6.27
C LYS A 23 3.80 -13.71 6.32
N SER A 24 2.88 -14.10 7.19
CA SER A 24 1.62 -13.41 7.36
C SER A 24 1.98 -11.96 7.68
N ALA A 25 1.55 -11.04 6.82
CA ALA A 25 1.79 -9.60 6.95
C ALA A 25 1.32 -9.04 8.31
N SER A 26 0.51 -9.79 9.05
CA SER A 26 0.08 -9.49 10.42
C SER A 26 1.20 -9.54 11.48
N ALA A 27 2.38 -10.07 11.16
CA ALA A 27 3.53 -10.10 12.08
C ALA A 27 4.64 -9.11 11.70
N GLN A 28 4.44 -8.28 10.67
CA GLN A 28 5.35 -7.17 10.42
C GLN A 28 4.93 -6.03 11.35
N GLU A 29 5.62 -5.92 12.48
CA GLU A 29 5.57 -4.75 13.36
C GLU A 29 5.74 -3.51 12.48
N GLN A 30 4.69 -2.68 12.41
CA GLN A 30 4.69 -1.52 11.52
C GLN A 30 5.85 -0.62 11.96
N PRO A 31 6.81 -0.30 11.07
CA PRO A 31 7.96 0.50 11.47
C PRO A 31 7.45 1.81 12.04
N VAL A 32 7.85 2.11 13.27
CA VAL A 32 7.61 3.43 13.87
C VAL A 32 8.17 4.47 12.91
N SER A 33 7.39 5.52 12.64
CA SER A 33 7.85 6.61 11.79
C SER A 33 9.17 7.13 12.35
N PRO A 34 10.18 7.40 11.51
CA PRO A 34 11.42 7.97 11.98
C PRO A 34 11.15 9.29 12.72
N GLU A 35 12.00 9.60 13.69
CA GLU A 35 11.99 10.89 14.36
C GLU A 35 12.14 12.01 13.33
N TYR A 36 11.46 13.14 13.55
CA TYR A 36 11.57 14.28 12.64
C TYR A 36 13.01 14.82 12.65
N ASP A 37 13.68 14.70 11.50
CA ASP A 37 15.01 15.29 11.27
C ASP A 37 14.88 16.49 10.29
N PRO A 38 15.02 17.73 10.75
CA PRO A 38 14.90 18.92 9.90
C PRO A 38 16.01 18.98 8.83
N THR A 39 17.09 18.21 8.96
CA THR A 39 18.15 18.14 7.94
C THR A 39 17.76 17.29 6.73
N GLN A 40 16.72 16.46 6.85
CA GLN A 40 16.23 15.59 5.79
C GLN A 40 15.08 16.20 4.98
N VAL A 41 14.55 17.36 5.40
CA VAL A 41 13.41 18.00 4.73
C VAL A 41 13.88 19.20 3.90
N THR A 42 13.89 19.04 2.58
CA THR A 42 14.09 20.17 1.67
C THR A 42 12.80 20.97 1.57
N LEU A 43 12.87 22.27 1.86
CA LEU A 43 11.73 23.17 1.72
C LEU A 43 11.43 23.37 0.21
N PRO A 44 10.17 23.30 -0.22
CA PRO A 44 9.83 23.58 -1.61
C PRO A 44 10.26 25.01 -1.98
N GLU A 45 10.87 25.15 -3.15
CA GLU A 45 11.33 26.45 -3.68
C GLU A 45 10.14 27.40 -3.93
N GLN A 46 8.97 26.85 -4.21
CA GLN A 46 7.76 27.61 -4.49
C GLN A 46 6.91 27.76 -3.23
N THR A 47 6.41 28.98 -3.01
CA THR A 47 5.42 29.22 -1.96
C THR A 47 4.14 28.43 -2.25
N PRO A 48 3.59 27.70 -1.26
CA PRO A 48 2.34 26.97 -1.43
C PRO A 48 1.19 27.89 -1.90
N SER A 49 0.40 27.41 -2.87
CA SER A 49 -0.78 28.12 -3.37
C SER A 49 -2.05 27.48 -2.84
N ALA A 50 -2.77 28.21 -2.00
CA ALA A 50 -4.05 27.75 -1.46
C ALA A 50 -5.11 27.55 -2.56
N ILE A 51 -5.08 28.36 -3.62
CA ILE A 51 -6.01 28.21 -4.76
C ILE A 51 -5.76 26.89 -5.48
N LEU A 52 -4.50 26.55 -5.74
CA LEU A 52 -4.15 25.28 -6.37
C LEU A 52 -4.50 24.10 -5.46
N GLY A 53 -4.15 24.20 -4.17
CA GLY A 53 -4.46 23.17 -3.18
C GLY A 53 -5.96 22.89 -3.08
N ARG A 54 -6.81 23.93 -3.14
CA ARG A 54 -8.27 23.76 -3.13
C ARG A 54 -8.78 22.97 -4.35
N ALA A 55 -8.26 23.24 -5.54
CA ALA A 55 -8.65 22.50 -6.74
C ALA A 55 -8.27 21.01 -6.62
N LEU A 56 -7.01 20.75 -6.22
CA LEU A 56 -6.52 19.39 -6.02
C LEU A 56 -7.31 18.63 -4.93
N PHE A 57 -7.66 19.30 -3.83
CA PHE A 57 -8.45 18.71 -2.75
C PHE A 57 -9.85 18.30 -3.24
N ALA A 58 -10.53 19.18 -3.98
CA ALA A 58 -11.85 18.89 -4.52
C ALA A 58 -11.84 17.69 -5.47
N GLU A 59 -10.78 17.53 -6.27
CA GLU A 59 -10.65 16.45 -7.24
C GLU A 59 -10.24 15.11 -6.60
N ASN A 60 -9.32 15.12 -5.64
CA ASN A 60 -8.64 13.90 -5.19
C ASN A 60 -9.04 13.46 -3.77
N CYS A 61 -9.51 14.38 -2.92
CA CYS A 61 -9.70 14.13 -1.49
C CYS A 61 -11.16 14.20 -1.09
N ALA A 62 -11.89 15.20 -1.58
CA ALA A 62 -13.30 15.44 -1.27
C ALA A 62 -14.24 14.25 -1.57
N PRO A 63 -13.99 13.37 -2.57
CA PRO A 63 -14.83 12.19 -2.76
C PRO A 63 -14.98 11.32 -1.51
N CYS A 64 -13.92 11.19 -0.71
CA CYS A 64 -13.95 10.43 0.55
C CYS A 64 -14.06 11.32 1.78
N HIS A 65 -13.40 12.49 1.76
CA HIS A 65 -13.30 13.38 2.92
C HIS A 65 -14.37 14.46 2.98
N GLY A 66 -15.29 14.52 2.01
CA GLY A 66 -16.30 15.56 1.89
C GLY A 66 -15.73 16.91 1.42
N ALA A 67 -16.60 17.81 0.96
CA ALA A 67 -16.19 19.09 0.39
C ALA A 67 -15.45 19.99 1.39
N GLU A 68 -15.75 19.84 2.68
CA GLU A 68 -15.14 20.60 3.78
C GLU A 68 -14.00 19.84 4.49
N GLY A 69 -13.74 18.58 4.12
CA GLY A 69 -12.73 17.75 4.79
C GLY A 69 -13.18 17.14 6.12
N ASN A 70 -14.48 17.13 6.40
CA ASN A 70 -15.05 16.58 7.64
C ASN A 70 -15.13 15.04 7.67
N SER A 71 -14.59 14.36 6.65
CA SER A 71 -14.62 12.91 6.52
C SER A 71 -16.04 12.33 6.42
N ASP A 72 -16.94 13.10 5.79
CA ASP A 72 -18.35 12.83 5.58
C ASP A 72 -18.68 12.58 4.09
N GLY A 73 -17.68 12.28 3.26
CA GLY A 73 -17.88 11.97 1.86
C GLY A 73 -18.80 10.75 1.68
N PRO A 74 -19.76 10.79 0.73
CA PRO A 74 -20.55 9.61 0.41
C PRO A 74 -19.63 8.60 -0.27
N VAL A 75 -19.18 7.60 0.48
CA VAL A 75 -18.39 6.49 -0.08
C VAL A 75 -19.17 5.72 -1.14
#